data_AF-A0A494R348-F1
#
_entry.id   AF-A0A494R348-F1
#
_cell.length_a   1.000
_cell.length_b   1.000
_cell.length_c   1.000
_cell.angle_alpha   90.00
_cell.angle_beta   90.00
_cell.angle_gamma   90.00
#
_symmetry.space_group_name_H-M   'P 1'
#
loop_
_entity.id
_entity.type
_entity.pdbx_description
1 polymer ?
#
loop_
_entity_poly.entity_id
_entity_poly.type
_entity_poly.pdbx_seq_one_letter_code
_entity_poly.pdbx_strand_id
1 'polypeptide(L)'
;MLLFHYPYTLRLVIDQTFETTMTWPVKIIKISCIFFGTASLATALFILFDDTYFNTSFKIDAELAAKFGDFFGGFIGTIFTIFSVILLIYTIISQNLEGSKNGVCDRFFKMIDYHNENVRNIRIPSIETSKIDIIEEGRRAFVVYKIQLKRLLQAVEEIDKELAANLTDAQKIDIAYMCFYYGLSDTWIDFISQKISFHPGGVVIASMMLDKVNACTTYKLGRTNQTDLSSYFRNMYNAIKLIDNDKHLSESEKIDLIKIYRAQLSNPELYILFFNLISRFGSKWNQKGYVEKYELLTNLPVAYCDGYDPKKYFSMNFEEDEIEPWAN
;
A
#
# COMPACT_ATOMS: atom_id res chain seq x y z
N MET A 1 19.04 1.60 -22.21
CA MET A 1 18.91 0.84 -20.95
C MET A 1 17.86 -0.24 -21.20
N LEU A 2 18.26 -1.51 -21.26
CA LEU A 2 17.39 -2.65 -21.59
C LEU A 2 16.37 -2.86 -20.46
N LEU A 3 15.13 -2.45 -20.71
CA LEU A 3 13.97 -2.72 -19.84
C LEU A 3 13.60 -4.20 -19.98
N PHE A 4 14.00 -5.01 -19.00
CA PHE A 4 13.41 -6.34 -18.81
C PHE A 4 11.95 -6.17 -18.39
N HIS A 5 11.04 -6.21 -19.36
CA HIS A 5 9.62 -6.47 -19.15
C HIS A 5 9.49 -7.92 -18.67
N TYR A 6 9.54 -8.11 -17.35
CA TYR A 6 9.09 -9.37 -16.76
C TYR A 6 7.54 -9.37 -16.81
N PRO A 7 6.90 -10.38 -17.42
CA PRO A 7 5.44 -10.40 -17.49
C PRO A 7 4.88 -10.59 -16.08
N TYR A 8 4.11 -9.60 -15.60
CA TYR A 8 3.40 -9.58 -14.32
C TYR A 8 2.60 -10.87 -14.04
N THR A 9 2.12 -11.52 -15.11
CA THR A 9 1.37 -12.78 -15.06
C THR A 9 2.18 -13.93 -14.46
N LEU A 10 3.50 -14.01 -14.69
CA LEU A 10 4.31 -15.12 -14.16
C LEU A 10 4.54 -14.98 -12.65
N ARG A 11 4.62 -13.75 -12.15
CA ARG A 11 4.81 -13.47 -10.72
C ARG A 11 3.51 -13.67 -9.94
N LEU A 12 2.36 -13.29 -10.51
CA LEU A 12 1.03 -13.59 -9.97
C LEU A 12 0.78 -15.10 -9.85
N VAL A 13 1.18 -15.90 -10.84
CA VAL A 13 1.04 -17.37 -10.78
C VAL A 13 1.95 -17.98 -9.72
N ILE A 14 3.20 -17.52 -9.61
CA ILE A 14 4.15 -18.00 -8.59
C ILE A 14 3.69 -17.61 -7.17
N ASP A 15 3.21 -16.38 -6.98
CA ASP A 15 2.71 -15.91 -5.68
C ASP A 15 1.37 -16.59 -5.31
N GLN A 16 0.46 -16.85 -6.28
CA GLN A 16 -0.73 -17.68 -6.06
C GLN A 16 -0.38 -19.11 -5.67
N THR A 17 0.66 -19.70 -6.28
CA THR A 17 1.15 -21.02 -5.87
C THR A 17 1.80 -21.01 -4.48
N PHE A 18 2.27 -19.86 -3.98
CA PHE A 18 2.84 -19.74 -2.65
C PHE A 18 1.77 -19.49 -1.57
N GLU A 19 0.77 -18.62 -1.82
CA GLU A 19 -0.41 -18.42 -0.95
C GLU A 19 -1.18 -19.72 -0.68
N THR A 20 -1.25 -20.58 -1.68
CA THR A 20 -1.91 -21.88 -1.57
C THR A 20 -1.15 -22.84 -0.65
N THR A 21 0.18 -22.75 -0.55
CA THR A 21 0.99 -23.70 0.26
C THR A 21 0.88 -23.51 1.76
N MET A 22 0.72 -22.28 2.26
CA MET A 22 0.71 -22.02 3.72
C MET A 22 -0.70 -22.11 4.34
N THR A 23 -1.75 -21.99 3.52
CA THR A 23 -3.17 -22.04 3.96
C THR A 23 -3.82 -23.42 3.78
N TRP A 24 -3.28 -24.26 2.88
CA TRP A 24 -3.77 -25.63 2.66
C TRP A 24 -3.75 -26.53 3.90
N PRO A 25 -2.66 -26.61 4.70
CA PRO A 25 -2.64 -27.52 5.85
C PRO A 25 -3.70 -27.13 6.88
N VAL A 26 -3.91 -25.83 7.14
CA VAL A 26 -4.97 -25.35 8.03
C VAL A 26 -6.36 -25.66 7.48
N LYS A 27 -6.57 -25.48 6.17
CA LYS A 27 -7.83 -25.83 5.49
C LYS A 27 -8.12 -27.34 5.54
N ILE A 28 -7.11 -28.18 5.32
CA ILE A 28 -7.24 -29.64 5.43
C ILE A 28 -7.58 -30.02 6.87
N ILE A 29 -6.87 -29.48 7.86
CA ILE A 29 -7.16 -29.76 9.27
C ILE A 29 -8.60 -29.33 9.59
N LYS A 30 -9.07 -28.17 9.11
CA LYS A 30 -10.46 -27.73 9.27
C LYS A 30 -11.47 -28.73 8.69
N ILE A 31 -11.26 -29.18 7.46
CA ILE A 31 -12.15 -30.14 6.78
C ILE A 31 -12.14 -31.49 7.52
N SER A 32 -10.97 -31.97 7.90
CA SER A 32 -10.82 -33.20 8.70
C SER A 32 -11.53 -33.09 10.04
N CYS A 33 -11.40 -31.97 10.75
CA CYS A 33 -12.12 -31.71 11.99
C CYS A 33 -13.64 -31.75 11.79
N ILE A 34 -14.16 -31.15 10.72
CA ILE A 34 -15.59 -31.20 10.41
C ILE A 34 -16.03 -32.64 10.14
N PHE A 35 -15.30 -33.36 9.30
CA PHE A 35 -15.62 -34.75 8.97
C PHE A 35 -15.62 -35.66 10.21
N PHE A 36 -14.53 -35.67 10.99
CA PHE A 36 -14.43 -36.48 12.21
C PHE A 36 -15.46 -36.08 13.27
N GLY A 37 -15.77 -34.79 13.40
CA GLY A 37 -16.82 -34.30 14.29
C GLY A 37 -18.21 -34.77 13.88
N THR A 38 -18.52 -34.73 12.58
CA THR A 38 -19.80 -35.26 12.08
C THR A 38 -19.91 -36.77 12.22
N ALA A 39 -18.82 -37.51 11.97
CA ALA A 39 -18.78 -38.96 12.11
C ALA A 39 -18.92 -39.41 13.56
N SER A 40 -18.25 -38.74 14.50
CA SER A 40 -18.37 -39.04 15.94
C SER A 40 -19.78 -38.76 16.47
N LEU A 41 -20.39 -37.64 16.04
CA LEU A 41 -21.77 -37.31 16.38
C LEU A 41 -22.77 -38.33 15.81
N ALA A 42 -22.62 -38.71 14.54
CA ALA A 42 -23.48 -39.70 13.89
C ALA A 42 -23.37 -41.08 14.56
N THR A 43 -22.15 -41.50 14.92
CA THR A 43 -21.89 -42.75 15.64
C THR A 43 -22.54 -42.74 17.02
N ALA A 44 -22.41 -41.62 17.76
CA ALA A 44 -23.04 -41.46 19.05
C ALA A 44 -24.58 -41.51 18.97
N LEU A 45 -25.17 -40.85 17.95
CA LEU A 45 -26.61 -40.90 17.71
C LEU A 45 -27.09 -42.30 17.33
N PHE A 46 -26.37 -43.01 16.45
CA PHE A 46 -26.72 -44.38 16.06
C PHE A 46 -26.76 -45.31 17.28
N ILE A 47 -25.78 -45.20 18.17
CA ILE A 47 -25.70 -46.01 19.39
C ILE A 47 -26.81 -45.63 20.40
N LEU A 48 -27.14 -44.34 20.52
CA LEU A 48 -28.18 -43.85 21.44
C LEU A 48 -29.59 -44.32 21.06
N PHE A 49 -29.86 -44.49 19.76
CA PHE A 49 -31.17 -44.89 19.24
C PHE A 49 -31.24 -46.37 18.81
N ASP A 50 -30.23 -47.17 19.13
CA ASP A 50 -30.26 -48.60 18.87
C ASP A 50 -31.31 -49.28 19.77
N ASP A 51 -32.15 -50.14 19.18
CA ASP A 51 -33.24 -50.84 19.88
C ASP A 51 -32.74 -51.69 21.08
N THR A 52 -31.45 -52.04 21.11
CA THR A 52 -30.81 -52.73 22.24
C THR A 52 -30.74 -51.85 23.49
N TYR A 53 -30.61 -50.53 23.33
CA TYR A 53 -30.42 -49.57 24.43
C TYR A 53 -31.63 -48.64 24.62
N PHE A 54 -32.44 -48.41 23.59
CA PHE A 54 -33.62 -47.55 23.63
C PHE A 54 -34.91 -48.37 23.56
N ASN A 55 -35.70 -48.37 24.63
CA ASN A 55 -37.00 -49.05 24.69
C ASN A 55 -38.13 -48.05 25.01
N THR A 56 -39.22 -48.08 24.23
CA THR A 56 -40.43 -47.25 24.44
C THR A 56 -41.24 -47.62 25.69
N SER A 57 -40.95 -48.76 26.30
CA SER A 57 -41.45 -49.08 27.64
C SER A 57 -40.62 -48.25 28.63
N PHE A 58 -41.23 -47.26 29.30
CA PHE A 58 -40.59 -46.35 30.27
C PHE A 58 -40.03 -47.06 31.55
N LYS A 59 -39.65 -48.33 31.47
CA LYS A 59 -38.99 -49.11 32.54
C LYS A 59 -37.49 -49.15 32.26
N ILE A 60 -36.70 -48.66 33.22
CA ILE A 60 -35.23 -48.63 33.13
C ILE A 60 -34.67 -49.92 33.72
N ASP A 61 -33.89 -50.67 32.94
CA ASP A 61 -33.05 -51.76 33.43
C ASP A 61 -31.71 -51.19 33.92
N ALA A 62 -31.47 -51.25 35.23
CA ALA A 62 -30.29 -50.68 35.86
C ALA A 62 -28.98 -51.36 35.44
N GLU A 63 -29.00 -52.66 35.15
CA GLU A 63 -27.81 -53.41 34.75
C GLU A 63 -27.43 -53.10 33.29
N LEU A 64 -28.43 -53.06 32.41
CA LEU A 64 -28.24 -52.67 31.01
C LEU A 64 -27.78 -51.22 30.90
N ALA A 65 -28.37 -50.31 31.68
CA ALA A 65 -27.96 -48.91 31.73
C ALA A 65 -26.52 -48.74 32.22
N ALA A 66 -26.08 -49.54 33.20
CA ALA A 66 -24.68 -49.53 33.66
C ALA A 66 -23.71 -49.98 32.56
N LYS A 67 -24.00 -51.11 31.89
CA LYS A 67 -23.19 -51.62 30.76
C LYS A 67 -23.13 -50.63 29.59
N PHE A 68 -24.25 -49.97 29.29
CA PHE A 68 -24.28 -48.89 28.30
C PHE A 68 -23.41 -47.71 28.72
N GLY A 69 -23.50 -47.29 29.99
CA GLY A 69 -22.67 -46.22 30.55
C GLY A 69 -21.17 -46.51 30.42
N ASP A 70 -20.76 -47.74 30.70
CA ASP A 70 -19.36 -48.17 30.55
C ASP A 70 -18.90 -48.15 29.08
N PHE A 71 -19.72 -48.66 28.16
CA PHE A 71 -19.41 -48.63 26.72
C PHE A 71 -19.38 -47.21 26.17
N PHE A 72 -20.41 -46.40 26.45
CA PHE A 72 -20.52 -45.04 25.96
C PHE A 72 -19.42 -44.15 26.56
N GLY A 73 -19.19 -44.23 27.86
CA GLY A 73 -18.10 -43.49 28.52
C GLY A 73 -16.72 -43.93 28.03
N GLY A 74 -16.47 -45.24 27.95
CA GLY A 74 -15.16 -45.78 27.59
C GLY A 74 -14.81 -45.64 26.12
N PHE A 75 -15.74 -45.95 25.21
CA PHE A 75 -15.50 -45.92 23.77
C PHE A 75 -15.81 -44.54 23.18
N ILE A 76 -17.05 -44.08 23.33
CA ILE A 76 -17.51 -42.81 22.74
C ILE A 76 -16.81 -41.63 23.42
N GLY A 77 -16.67 -41.65 24.75
CA GLY A 77 -15.91 -40.64 25.49
C GLY A 77 -14.47 -40.49 25.00
N THR A 78 -13.75 -41.60 24.79
CA THR A 78 -12.36 -41.57 24.29
C THR A 78 -12.26 -40.97 22.88
N ILE A 79 -13.19 -41.31 21.98
CA ILE A 79 -13.27 -40.70 20.64
C ILE A 79 -13.46 -39.19 20.74
N PHE A 80 -14.39 -38.73 21.61
CA PHE A 80 -14.61 -37.31 21.84
C PHE A 80 -13.39 -36.61 22.47
N THR A 81 -12.64 -37.27 23.36
CA THR A 81 -11.41 -36.71 23.92
C THR A 81 -10.34 -36.50 22.85
N ILE A 82 -10.06 -37.51 22.02
CA ILE A 82 -9.09 -37.38 20.92
C ILE A 82 -9.53 -36.26 19.96
N PHE A 83 -10.81 -36.24 19.60
CA PHE A 83 -11.36 -35.20 18.75
C PHE A 83 -11.23 -33.79 19.37
N SER A 84 -11.48 -33.66 20.67
CA SER A 84 -11.34 -32.40 21.40
C SER A 84 -9.89 -31.88 21.38
N VAL A 85 -8.90 -32.77 21.51
CA VAL A 85 -7.48 -32.42 21.41
C VAL A 85 -7.13 -31.91 20.01
N ILE A 86 -7.63 -32.58 18.96
CA ILE A 86 -7.42 -32.15 17.56
C ILE A 86 -8.05 -30.77 17.31
N LEU A 87 -9.28 -30.56 17.79
CA LEU A 87 -9.96 -29.26 17.70
C LEU A 87 -9.19 -28.15 18.43
N LEU A 88 -8.65 -28.45 19.61
CA LEU A 88 -7.85 -27.49 20.38
C LEU A 88 -6.59 -27.11 19.61
N ILE A 89 -5.87 -28.08 19.05
CA ILE A 89 -4.67 -27.83 18.23
C ILE A 89 -5.03 -26.95 17.02
N TYR A 90 -6.10 -27.28 16.30
CA TYR A 90 -6.60 -26.46 15.18
C TYR A 90 -6.92 -25.02 15.62
N THR A 91 -7.61 -24.87 16.76
CA THR A 91 -8.00 -23.57 17.31
C THR A 91 -6.77 -22.72 17.61
N ILE A 92 -5.76 -23.28 18.28
CA ILE A 92 -4.50 -22.58 18.61
C ILE A 92 -3.78 -22.14 17.33
N ILE A 93 -3.68 -23.01 16.33
CA ILE A 93 -3.03 -22.68 15.05
C ILE A 93 -3.78 -21.54 14.34
N SER A 94 -5.11 -21.64 14.25
CA SER A 94 -5.95 -20.62 13.61
C SER A 94 -5.84 -19.27 14.33
N GLN A 95 -5.85 -19.28 15.67
CA GLN A 95 -5.71 -18.06 16.48
C GLN A 95 -4.33 -17.42 16.33
N ASN A 96 -3.25 -18.21 16.26
CA ASN A 96 -1.91 -17.68 16.05
C ASN A 96 -1.73 -17.04 14.66
N LEU A 97 -2.33 -17.65 13.63
CA LEU A 97 -2.33 -17.09 12.28
C LEU A 97 -3.08 -15.76 12.24
N GLU A 98 -4.30 -15.74 12.79
CA GLU A 98 -5.13 -14.54 12.86
C GLU A 98 -4.49 -13.44 13.71
N GLY A 99 -3.87 -13.81 14.84
CA GLY A 99 -3.12 -12.89 15.68
C GLY A 99 -1.92 -12.27 14.96
N SER A 100 -1.25 -13.04 14.09
CA SER A 100 -0.14 -12.53 13.27
C SER A 100 -0.65 -11.51 12.24
N LYS A 101 -1.76 -11.80 11.56
CA LYS A 101 -2.41 -10.88 10.62
C LYS A 101 -2.83 -9.58 11.32
N ASN A 102 -3.58 -9.69 12.41
CA ASN A 102 -4.04 -8.54 13.17
C ASN A 102 -2.87 -7.68 13.66
N GLY A 103 -1.79 -8.29 14.13
CA GLY A 103 -0.60 -7.54 14.54
C GLY A 103 0.09 -6.78 13.39
N VAL A 104 0.01 -7.27 12.15
CA VAL A 104 0.49 -6.54 10.96
C VAL A 104 -0.47 -5.40 10.61
N CYS A 105 -1.78 -5.66 10.59
CA CYS A 105 -2.81 -4.67 10.36
C CYS A 105 -2.72 -3.51 11.36
N ASP A 106 -2.57 -3.79 12.65
CA ASP A 106 -2.44 -2.77 13.70
C ASP A 106 -1.20 -1.89 13.50
N ARG A 107 -0.06 -2.52 13.16
CA ARG A 107 1.17 -1.77 12.83
C ARG A 107 0.97 -0.91 11.58
N PHE A 108 0.27 -1.41 10.58
CA PHE A 108 -0.03 -0.66 9.36
C PHE A 108 -0.95 0.54 9.62
N PHE A 109 -2.06 0.36 10.36
CA PHE A 109 -2.93 1.47 10.74
C PHE A 109 -2.20 2.52 11.59
N LYS A 110 -1.30 2.08 12.48
CA LYS A 110 -0.43 3.00 13.21
C LYS A 110 0.54 3.77 12.29
N MET A 111 1.02 3.16 11.20
CA MET A 111 1.81 3.88 10.20
C MET A 111 0.99 4.89 9.41
N ILE A 112 -0.28 4.59 9.13
CA ILE A 112 -1.24 5.53 8.55
C ILE A 112 -1.46 6.71 9.51
N ASP A 113 -1.61 6.46 10.81
CA ASP A 113 -1.71 7.53 11.80
C ASP A 113 -0.48 8.43 11.79
N TYR A 114 0.72 7.84 11.75
CA TYR A 114 1.97 8.60 11.61
C TYR A 114 2.06 9.38 10.29
N HIS A 115 1.54 8.83 9.19
CA HIS A 115 1.43 9.56 7.94
C HIS A 115 0.55 10.80 8.10
N ASN A 116 -0.63 10.64 8.69
CA ASN A 116 -1.56 11.74 8.94
C ASN A 116 -0.98 12.77 9.93
N GLU A 117 -0.23 12.33 10.95
CA GLU A 117 0.53 13.21 11.85
C GLU A 117 1.62 13.99 11.10
N ASN A 118 2.40 13.33 10.24
CA ASN A 118 3.38 13.99 9.40
C ASN A 118 2.71 15.09 8.57
N VAL A 119 1.60 14.79 7.89
CA VAL A 119 0.84 15.79 7.12
C VAL A 119 0.41 16.95 8.00
N ARG A 120 -0.24 16.69 9.15
CA ARG A 120 -0.72 17.74 10.07
C ARG A 120 0.40 18.63 10.59
N ASN A 121 1.58 18.07 10.82
CA ASN A 121 2.72 18.80 11.38
C ASN A 121 3.51 19.61 10.34
N ILE A 122 3.25 19.41 9.04
CA ILE A 122 3.86 20.23 8.00
C ILE A 122 3.35 21.68 8.14
N ARG A 123 4.28 22.60 8.29
CA ARG A 123 4.04 24.05 8.43
C ARG A 123 4.96 24.79 7.49
N ILE A 124 4.37 25.46 6.50
CA ILE A 124 5.15 26.06 5.42
C ILE A 124 4.68 27.49 5.19
N PRO A 125 5.59 28.47 5.10
CA PRO A 125 5.22 29.80 4.66
C PRO A 125 4.54 29.77 3.28
N SER A 126 3.65 30.73 3.06
CA SER A 126 3.07 30.99 1.74
C SER A 126 4.16 31.04 0.66
N ILE A 127 3.83 30.52 -0.52
CA ILE A 127 4.73 30.64 -1.67
C ILE A 127 4.80 32.07 -2.18
N GLU A 128 3.74 32.86 -2.00
CA GLU A 128 3.71 34.27 -2.40
C GLU A 128 4.56 35.11 -1.45
N THR A 129 5.51 35.86 -2.00
CA THR A 129 6.44 36.70 -1.23
C THR A 129 5.76 37.89 -0.55
N SER A 130 4.57 38.29 -1.01
CA SER A 130 3.75 39.33 -0.37
C SER A 130 3.04 38.86 0.91
N LYS A 131 2.94 37.54 1.13
CA LYS A 131 2.18 36.91 2.23
C LYS A 131 3.13 36.31 3.27
N ILE A 132 4.06 37.10 3.79
CA ILE A 132 5.16 36.65 4.66
C ILE A 132 4.64 36.01 5.97
N ASP A 133 3.57 36.55 6.54
CA ASP A 133 3.03 36.11 7.83
C ASP A 133 2.03 34.94 7.72
N ILE A 134 1.72 34.49 6.49
CA ILE A 134 0.79 33.40 6.26
C ILE A 134 1.56 32.08 6.23
N ILE A 135 1.23 31.20 7.16
CA ILE A 135 1.71 29.82 7.23
C ILE A 135 0.58 28.88 6.82
N GLU A 136 0.86 28.04 5.83
CA GLU A 136 -0.01 26.99 5.35
C GLU A 136 0.33 25.68 6.06
N GLU A 137 -0.67 25.06 6.68
CA GLU A 137 -0.51 23.88 7.51
C GLU A 137 -1.27 22.68 6.94
N GLY A 138 -0.81 21.47 7.27
CA GLY A 138 -1.55 20.26 6.91
C GLY A 138 -1.60 20.04 5.40
N ARG A 139 -2.78 19.67 4.89
CA ARG A 139 -3.01 19.43 3.46
C ARG A 139 -2.84 20.69 2.59
N ARG A 140 -3.01 21.89 3.15
CA ARG A 140 -2.79 23.14 2.40
C ARG A 140 -1.32 23.34 2.03
N ALA A 141 -0.39 22.81 2.82
CA ALA A 141 1.02 22.79 2.47
C ALA A 141 1.30 22.07 1.14
N PHE A 142 0.57 20.99 0.83
CA PHE A 142 0.70 20.30 -0.46
C PHE A 142 0.17 21.12 -1.64
N VAL A 143 -0.76 22.06 -1.42
CA VAL A 143 -1.15 23.04 -2.45
C VAL A 143 0.01 23.97 -2.75
N VAL A 144 0.72 24.44 -1.71
CA VAL A 144 1.93 25.26 -1.86
C VAL A 144 3.02 24.48 -2.62
N TYR A 145 3.25 23.22 -2.26
CA TYR A 145 4.17 22.34 -2.97
C TYR A 145 3.80 22.16 -4.44
N LYS A 146 2.52 21.92 -4.74
CA LYS A 146 2.02 21.78 -6.11
C LYS A 146 2.31 23.03 -6.93
N ILE A 147 2.01 24.21 -6.40
CA ILE A 147 2.27 25.48 -7.11
C ILE A 147 3.78 25.65 -7.35
N GLN A 148 4.62 25.38 -6.36
CA GLN A 148 6.07 25.46 -6.49
C GLN A 148 6.59 24.54 -7.60
N LEU A 149 6.21 23.25 -7.54
CA LEU A 149 6.66 22.25 -8.52
C LEU A 149 6.18 22.59 -9.93
N LYS A 150 4.92 23.04 -10.09
CA LYS A 150 4.38 23.50 -11.37
C LYS A 150 5.24 24.62 -11.98
N ARG A 151 5.62 25.63 -11.18
CA ARG A 151 6.47 26.74 -11.67
C ARG A 151 7.88 26.27 -12.03
N LEU A 152 8.44 25.33 -11.27
CA LEU A 152 9.75 24.74 -11.59
C LEU A 152 9.69 23.90 -12.88
N LEU A 153 8.61 23.15 -13.13
CA LEU A 153 8.40 22.43 -14.39
C LEU A 153 8.31 23.40 -15.58
N GLN A 154 7.61 24.53 -15.42
CA GLN A 154 7.55 25.58 -16.43
C GLN A 154 8.94 26.18 -16.72
N ALA A 155 9.73 26.45 -15.68
CA ALA A 155 11.09 26.97 -15.83
C ALA A 155 11.99 25.99 -16.61
N VAL A 156 11.92 24.69 -16.31
CA VAL A 156 12.69 23.67 -17.05
C VAL A 156 12.27 23.60 -18.52
N GLU A 157 10.96 23.69 -18.80
CA GLU A 157 10.44 23.70 -20.17
C GLU A 157 10.92 24.91 -20.98
N GLU A 158 10.98 26.08 -20.37
CA GLU A 158 11.54 27.29 -20.98
C GLU A 158 13.04 27.14 -21.26
N ILE A 159 13.80 26.62 -20.28
CA ILE A 159 15.25 26.39 -20.43
C ILE A 159 15.53 25.38 -21.54
N ASP A 160 14.76 24.29 -21.63
CA ASP A 160 14.92 23.28 -22.67
C ASP A 160 14.74 23.88 -24.07
N LYS A 161 13.77 24.79 -24.23
CA LYS A 161 13.55 25.55 -25.48
C LYS A 161 14.68 26.53 -25.77
N GLU A 162 15.15 27.26 -24.76
CA GLU A 162 16.25 28.23 -24.89
C GLU A 162 17.57 27.55 -25.29
N LEU A 163 17.84 26.36 -24.74
CA LEU A 163 19.06 25.59 -25.01
C LEU A 163 18.96 24.61 -26.18
N ALA A 164 17.74 24.35 -26.69
CA ALA A 164 17.45 23.26 -27.62
C ALA A 164 18.03 21.91 -27.15
N ALA A 165 17.93 21.64 -25.85
CA ALA A 165 18.53 20.46 -25.22
C ALA A 165 17.79 19.16 -25.54
N ASN A 166 16.54 19.25 -26.04
CA ASN A 166 15.68 18.13 -26.43
C ASN A 166 15.48 17.12 -25.29
N LEU A 167 15.25 17.62 -24.07
CA LEU A 167 15.01 16.79 -22.91
C LEU A 167 13.70 16.01 -23.03
N THR A 168 13.71 14.75 -22.60
CA THR A 168 12.48 13.96 -22.47
C THR A 168 11.65 14.45 -21.29
N ASP A 169 10.33 14.23 -21.31
CA ASP A 169 9.44 14.60 -20.19
C ASP A 169 9.93 14.07 -18.83
N ALA A 170 10.39 12.81 -18.78
CA ALA A 170 10.95 12.22 -17.57
C ALA A 170 12.22 12.94 -17.08
N GLN A 171 13.08 13.43 -17.98
CA GLN A 171 14.26 14.21 -17.61
C GLN A 171 13.83 15.58 -17.07
N LYS A 172 12.86 16.25 -17.71
CA LYS A 172 12.31 17.53 -17.24
C LYS A 172 11.73 17.39 -15.84
N ILE A 173 10.94 16.34 -15.61
CA ILE A 173 10.37 16.01 -14.30
C ILE A 173 11.48 15.78 -13.26
N ASP A 174 12.49 14.96 -13.58
CA ASP A 174 13.56 14.66 -12.62
C ASP A 174 14.37 15.90 -12.24
N ILE A 175 14.66 16.79 -13.21
CA ILE A 175 15.33 18.07 -12.97
C ILE A 175 14.47 18.97 -12.07
N ALA A 176 13.22 19.22 -12.44
CA ALA A 176 12.32 20.07 -11.67
C ALA A 176 12.09 19.52 -10.26
N TYR A 177 11.91 18.21 -10.13
CA TYR A 177 11.70 17.56 -8.83
C TYR A 177 12.97 17.58 -7.97
N MET A 178 14.17 17.48 -8.57
CA MET A 178 15.44 17.63 -7.85
C MET A 178 15.56 19.03 -7.22
N CYS A 179 15.28 20.06 -8.02
CA CYS A 179 15.26 21.46 -7.58
C CYS A 179 14.18 21.71 -6.51
N PHE A 180 12.99 21.14 -6.71
CA PHE A 180 11.88 21.23 -5.76
C PHE A 180 12.20 20.56 -4.41
N TYR A 181 12.82 19.38 -4.46
CA TYR A 181 13.06 18.59 -3.26
C TYR A 181 14.18 19.20 -2.42
N TYR A 182 15.35 19.47 -3.02
CA TYR A 182 16.50 19.99 -2.28
C TYR A 182 16.56 21.52 -2.18
N GLY A 183 15.80 22.24 -2.99
CA GLY A 183 15.85 23.70 -3.09
C GLY A 183 16.94 24.17 -4.05
N LEU A 184 16.92 25.47 -4.35
CA LEU A 184 17.88 26.18 -5.19
C LEU A 184 18.26 27.48 -4.48
N SER A 185 19.55 27.63 -4.19
CA SER A 185 20.14 28.87 -3.68
C SER A 185 21.61 28.93 -4.08
N ASP A 186 22.21 30.12 -4.03
CA ASP A 186 23.62 30.32 -4.39
C ASP A 186 24.56 29.42 -3.59
N THR A 187 24.26 29.19 -2.31
CA THR A 187 25.04 28.33 -1.42
C THR A 187 24.90 26.82 -1.69
N TRP A 188 23.87 26.40 -2.42
CA TRP A 188 23.57 24.98 -2.68
C TRP A 188 23.70 24.61 -4.16
N ILE A 189 24.04 25.55 -5.04
CA ILE A 189 24.03 25.33 -6.49
C ILE A 189 25.03 24.25 -6.93
N ASP A 190 26.20 24.16 -6.30
CA ASP A 190 27.20 23.13 -6.62
C ASP A 190 26.66 21.73 -6.34
N PHE A 191 25.96 21.56 -5.21
CA PHE A 191 25.32 20.30 -4.85
C PHE A 191 24.24 19.91 -5.86
N ILE A 192 23.38 20.86 -6.24
CA ILE A 192 22.31 20.63 -7.22
C ILE A 192 22.89 20.34 -8.60
N SER A 193 23.89 21.10 -9.04
CA SER A 193 24.58 20.92 -10.32
C SER A 193 25.20 19.54 -10.43
N GLN A 194 25.84 19.04 -9.36
CA GLN A 194 26.34 17.65 -9.32
C GLN A 194 25.21 16.64 -9.50
N LYS A 195 24.04 16.84 -8.88
CA LYS A 195 22.90 15.91 -9.00
C LYS A 195 22.22 15.94 -10.37
N ILE A 196 22.24 17.09 -11.04
CA ILE A 196 21.61 17.30 -12.35
C ILE A 196 22.58 16.98 -13.50
N SER A 197 23.90 16.94 -13.25
CA SER A 197 24.94 16.69 -14.25
C SER A 197 24.78 15.43 -15.12
N PHE A 198 24.00 14.45 -14.66
CA PHE A 198 23.67 13.24 -15.43
C PHE A 198 22.74 13.50 -16.63
N HIS A 199 22.09 14.67 -16.68
CA HIS A 199 21.23 15.08 -17.78
C HIS A 199 22.00 15.87 -18.84
N PRO A 200 21.59 15.83 -20.12
CA PRO A 200 22.17 16.66 -21.17
C PRO A 200 22.15 18.15 -20.77
N GLY A 201 23.32 18.80 -20.75
CA GLY A 201 23.43 20.21 -20.35
C GLY A 201 23.17 20.50 -18.87
N GLY A 202 23.17 19.48 -18.01
CA GLY A 202 22.67 19.58 -16.64
C GLY A 202 23.27 20.68 -15.76
N VAL A 203 24.58 20.95 -15.88
CA VAL A 203 25.25 22.03 -15.13
C VAL A 203 24.75 23.41 -15.58
N VAL A 204 24.61 23.63 -16.89
CA VAL A 204 24.08 24.88 -17.45
C VAL A 204 22.60 25.04 -17.06
N ILE A 205 21.82 23.97 -17.13
CA ILE A 205 20.42 23.97 -16.70
C ILE A 205 20.29 24.33 -15.23
N ALA A 206 21.14 23.79 -14.35
CA ALA A 206 21.11 24.12 -12.92
C ALA A 206 21.36 25.63 -12.69
N SER A 207 22.34 26.22 -13.38
CA SER A 207 22.61 27.65 -13.32
C SER A 207 21.42 28.48 -13.81
N MET A 208 20.85 28.15 -14.97
CA MET A 208 19.69 28.87 -15.52
C MET A 208 18.44 28.70 -14.65
N MET A 209 18.27 27.55 -14.00
CA MET A 209 17.21 27.33 -13.02
C MET A 209 17.38 28.26 -11.82
N LEU A 210 18.60 28.42 -11.30
CA LEU A 210 18.88 29.37 -10.23
C LEU A 210 18.58 30.80 -10.66
N ASP A 211 18.98 31.20 -11.88
CA ASP A 211 18.70 32.52 -12.43
C ASP A 211 17.19 32.78 -12.54
N LYS A 212 16.42 31.83 -13.10
CA LYS A 212 14.94 31.95 -13.18
C LYS A 212 14.29 31.98 -11.80
N VAL A 213 14.80 31.23 -10.82
CA VAL A 213 14.32 31.26 -9.43
C VAL A 213 14.59 32.62 -8.79
N ASN A 214 15.80 33.16 -8.95
CA ASN A 214 16.21 34.46 -8.38
C ASN A 214 15.48 35.63 -9.05
N ALA A 215 15.18 35.53 -10.35
CA ALA A 215 14.39 36.52 -11.07
C ALA A 215 12.91 36.53 -10.65
N CYS A 216 12.39 35.43 -10.08
CA CYS A 216 10.99 35.34 -9.66
C CYS A 216 10.80 35.99 -8.27
N THR A 217 10.46 37.28 -8.25
CA THR A 217 10.25 38.01 -6.99
C THR A 217 8.87 37.78 -6.37
N THR A 218 7.89 37.29 -7.13
CA THR A 218 6.51 37.05 -6.65
C THR A 218 6.36 35.75 -5.86
N TYR A 219 7.16 34.74 -6.18
CA TYR A 219 7.04 33.40 -5.59
C TYR A 219 8.38 32.90 -5.06
N LYS A 220 8.40 32.34 -3.85
CA LYS A 220 9.61 31.76 -3.24
C LYS A 220 9.92 30.36 -3.80
N LEU A 221 10.35 30.30 -5.06
CA LEU A 221 10.55 29.05 -5.79
C LEU A 221 11.76 28.22 -5.33
N GLY A 222 12.80 28.85 -4.79
CA GLY A 222 14.04 28.18 -4.37
C GLY A 222 13.98 27.44 -3.04
N ARG A 223 12.83 27.46 -2.34
CA ARG A 223 12.66 26.82 -1.03
C ARG A 223 12.88 25.31 -1.11
N THR A 224 13.66 24.76 -0.17
CA THR A 224 13.82 23.31 0.01
C THR A 224 12.59 22.69 0.68
N ASN A 225 12.21 21.49 0.25
CA ASN A 225 11.07 20.74 0.80
C ASN A 225 11.48 19.35 1.32
N GLN A 226 12.79 19.06 1.35
CA GLN A 226 13.34 17.74 1.63
C GLN A 226 13.01 17.24 3.04
N THR A 227 13.08 18.11 4.06
CA THR A 227 12.89 17.70 5.46
C THR A 227 11.52 17.03 5.67
N ASP A 228 10.47 17.70 5.23
CA ASP A 228 9.08 17.27 5.40
C ASP A 228 8.71 16.11 4.45
N LEU A 229 9.07 16.24 3.16
CA LEU A 229 8.72 15.21 2.18
C LEU A 229 9.51 13.91 2.37
N SER A 230 10.72 13.99 2.94
CA SER A 230 11.54 12.82 3.24
C SER A 230 10.87 11.89 4.26
N SER A 231 10.40 12.43 5.38
CA SER A 231 9.71 11.62 6.41
C SER A 231 8.38 11.09 5.87
N TYR A 232 7.63 11.92 5.16
CA TYR A 232 6.36 11.58 4.51
C TYR A 232 6.50 10.37 3.56
N PHE A 233 7.37 10.47 2.55
CA PHE A 233 7.52 9.39 1.56
C PHE A 233 8.20 8.14 2.11
N ARG A 234 9.12 8.27 3.08
CA ARG A 234 9.73 7.11 3.73
C ARG A 234 8.73 6.34 4.57
N ASN A 235 7.87 7.03 5.31
CA ASN A 235 6.79 6.38 6.07
C ASN A 235 5.83 5.66 5.11
N MET A 236 5.39 6.34 4.04
CA MET A 236 4.49 5.75 3.04
C MET A 236 5.09 4.50 2.38
N TYR A 237 6.34 4.57 1.91
CA TYR A 237 7.04 3.42 1.33
C TYR A 237 7.11 2.24 2.31
N ASN A 238 7.43 2.52 3.57
CA ASN A 238 7.59 1.47 4.58
C ASN A 238 6.24 0.86 4.99
N ALA A 239 5.14 1.61 4.95
CA ALA A 239 3.80 1.09 5.21
C ALA A 239 3.39 0.09 4.11
N ILE A 240 3.59 0.46 2.84
CA ILE A 240 3.35 -0.42 1.70
C ILE A 240 4.26 -1.65 1.78
N LYS A 241 5.55 -1.45 2.08
CA LYS A 241 6.53 -2.53 2.23
C LYS A 241 6.15 -3.49 3.37
N LEU A 242 5.59 -3.00 4.48
CA LEU A 242 5.15 -3.84 5.61
C LEU A 242 4.06 -4.81 5.16
N ILE A 243 3.08 -4.33 4.41
CA ILE A 243 1.96 -5.14 3.90
C ILE A 243 2.41 -6.09 2.78
N ASP A 244 3.15 -5.59 1.79
CA ASP A 244 3.59 -6.39 0.64
C ASP A 244 4.42 -7.61 1.04
N ASN A 245 5.33 -7.44 2.01
CA ASN A 245 6.21 -8.52 2.47
C ASN A 245 5.59 -9.46 3.50
N ASP A 246 4.36 -9.22 3.97
CA ASP A 246 3.74 -10.15 4.91
C ASP A 246 3.37 -11.47 4.21
N LYS A 247 3.66 -12.57 4.89
CA LYS A 247 3.45 -13.93 4.37
C LYS A 247 2.10 -14.53 4.76
N HIS A 248 1.43 -13.92 5.74
CA HIS A 248 0.17 -14.44 6.29
C HIS A 248 -1.04 -13.77 5.63
N LEU A 249 -0.92 -12.49 5.24
CA LEU A 249 -1.92 -11.77 4.46
C LEU A 249 -2.03 -12.34 3.04
N SER A 250 -3.27 -12.51 2.58
CA SER A 250 -3.52 -12.80 1.17
C SER A 250 -3.29 -11.56 0.30
N GLU A 251 -3.08 -11.76 -0.99
CA GLU A 251 -2.91 -10.68 -1.97
C GLU A 251 -4.14 -9.77 -2.01
N SER A 252 -5.36 -10.32 -1.84
CA SER A 252 -6.58 -9.52 -1.71
C SER A 252 -6.55 -8.63 -0.46
N GLU A 253 -6.19 -9.19 0.70
CA GLU A 253 -6.07 -8.42 1.96
C GLU A 253 -5.02 -7.32 1.83
N LYS A 254 -3.89 -7.61 1.17
CA LYS A 254 -2.83 -6.61 0.92
C LYS A 254 -3.32 -5.46 0.04
N ILE A 255 -4.03 -5.78 -1.04
CA ILE A 255 -4.60 -4.78 -1.95
C ILE A 255 -5.61 -3.93 -1.19
N ASP A 256 -6.53 -4.53 -0.44
CA ASP A 256 -7.57 -3.81 0.30
C ASP A 256 -6.98 -2.86 1.35
N LEU A 257 -5.97 -3.32 2.10
CA LEU A 257 -5.28 -2.48 3.08
C LEU A 257 -4.60 -1.26 2.44
N ILE A 258 -3.93 -1.45 1.30
CA ILE A 258 -3.26 -0.33 0.62
C ILE A 258 -4.28 0.57 -0.10
N LYS A 259 -5.42 0.04 -0.54
CA LYS A 259 -6.54 0.86 -1.02
C LYS A 259 -7.12 1.74 0.09
N ILE A 260 -7.22 1.26 1.33
CA ILE A 260 -7.59 2.10 2.48
C ILE A 260 -6.56 3.23 2.69
N TYR A 261 -5.27 2.94 2.49
CA TYR A 261 -4.25 3.95 2.64
C TYR A 261 -4.30 5.00 1.51
N ARG A 262 -4.38 4.58 0.24
CA ARG A 262 -4.42 5.51 -0.90
C ARG A 262 -5.64 6.44 -0.84
N ALA A 263 -6.78 5.96 -0.34
CA ALA A 263 -8.02 6.74 -0.22
C ALA A 263 -7.88 7.95 0.73
N GLN A 264 -6.84 8.01 1.56
CA GLN A 264 -6.58 9.13 2.45
C GLN A 264 -5.75 10.25 1.80
N LEU A 265 -5.14 10.00 0.63
CA LEU A 265 -4.29 10.96 -0.05
C LEU A 265 -5.15 12.03 -0.74
N SER A 266 -4.83 13.31 -0.52
CA SER A 266 -5.49 14.40 -1.24
C SER A 266 -4.95 14.55 -2.66
N ASN A 267 -5.72 15.18 -3.56
CA ASN A 267 -5.28 15.43 -4.93
C ASN A 267 -3.92 16.17 -5.02
N PRO A 268 -3.63 17.20 -4.18
CA PRO A 268 -2.30 17.80 -4.14
C PRO A 268 -1.19 16.83 -3.68
N GLU A 269 -1.48 15.91 -2.74
CA GLU A 269 -0.52 14.87 -2.34
C GLU A 269 -0.25 13.89 -3.48
N LEU A 270 -1.31 13.42 -4.16
CA LEU A 270 -1.19 12.55 -5.33
C LEU A 270 -0.41 13.21 -6.48
N TYR A 271 -0.59 14.52 -6.67
CA TYR A 271 0.21 15.30 -7.63
C TYR A 271 1.71 15.24 -7.28
N ILE A 272 2.10 15.51 -6.02
CA ILE A 272 3.52 15.46 -5.62
C ILE A 272 4.05 14.03 -5.68
N LEU A 273 3.25 13.04 -5.28
CA LEU A 273 3.59 11.61 -5.38
C LEU A 273 3.83 11.20 -6.83
N PHE A 274 2.98 11.60 -7.77
CA PHE A 274 3.14 11.29 -9.19
C PHE A 274 4.51 11.73 -9.73
N PHE A 275 4.89 12.99 -9.51
CA PHE A 275 6.20 13.49 -9.94
C PHE A 275 7.36 12.85 -9.17
N ASN A 276 7.16 12.51 -7.89
CA ASN A 276 8.14 11.72 -7.14
C ASN A 276 8.38 10.35 -7.80
N LEU A 277 7.31 9.64 -8.18
CA LEU A 277 7.34 8.31 -8.76
C LEU A 277 8.04 8.26 -10.13
N ILE A 278 7.88 9.30 -10.95
CA ILE A 278 8.57 9.39 -12.26
C ILE A 278 10.03 9.81 -12.10
N SER A 279 10.31 10.72 -11.15
CA SER A 279 11.68 11.13 -10.85
C SER A 279 12.50 9.95 -10.30
N ARG A 280 13.82 10.15 -10.16
CA ARG A 280 14.72 9.14 -9.59
C ARG A 280 14.35 8.68 -8.17
N PHE A 281 13.61 9.50 -7.42
CA PHE A 281 13.17 9.19 -6.05
C PHE A 281 12.16 8.03 -6.01
N GLY A 282 11.37 7.86 -7.08
CA GLY A 282 10.41 6.78 -7.27
C GLY A 282 10.99 5.44 -7.67
N SER A 283 12.26 5.40 -8.10
CA SER A 283 12.89 4.20 -8.70
C SER A 283 12.68 2.91 -7.90
N LYS A 284 12.79 2.96 -6.56
CA LYS A 284 12.58 1.79 -5.68
C LYS A 284 11.13 1.29 -5.69
N TRP A 285 10.17 2.18 -5.81
CA TRP A 285 8.73 1.85 -5.84
C TRP A 285 8.41 1.14 -7.15
N ASN A 286 8.91 1.70 -8.26
CA ASN A 286 8.67 1.18 -9.60
C ASN A 286 9.34 -0.19 -9.81
N GLN A 287 10.58 -0.37 -9.31
CA GLN A 287 11.26 -1.67 -9.34
C GLN A 287 10.52 -2.76 -8.56
N LYS A 288 9.77 -2.39 -7.52
CA LYS A 288 8.93 -3.30 -6.76
C LYS A 288 7.56 -3.53 -7.38
N GLY A 289 7.17 -2.72 -8.37
CA GLY A 289 5.87 -2.76 -9.02
C GLY A 289 4.73 -2.26 -8.13
N TYR A 290 5.02 -1.46 -7.10
CA TYR A 290 4.01 -1.02 -6.13
C TYR A 290 2.96 -0.08 -6.74
N VAL A 291 3.35 0.73 -7.72
CA VAL A 291 2.46 1.74 -8.32
C VAL A 291 1.28 1.08 -9.02
N GLU A 292 1.57 0.09 -9.86
CA GLU A 292 0.58 -0.66 -10.64
C GLU A 292 -0.11 -1.72 -9.77
N LYS A 293 0.64 -2.47 -8.95
CA LYS A 293 0.08 -3.54 -8.08
C LYS A 293 -1.02 -3.01 -7.16
N TYR A 294 -0.82 -1.82 -6.61
CA TYR A 294 -1.73 -1.22 -5.64
C TYR A 294 -2.48 -0.02 -6.20
N GLU A 295 -2.37 0.23 -7.50
CA GLU A 295 -3.13 1.27 -8.20
C GLU A 295 -3.04 2.63 -7.45
N LEU A 296 -1.83 3.03 -7.07
CA LEU A 296 -1.60 4.11 -6.09
C LEU A 296 -2.09 5.48 -6.57
N LEU A 297 -2.24 5.65 -7.89
CA LEU A 297 -2.58 6.92 -8.53
C LEU A 297 -4.02 6.96 -9.04
N THR A 298 -4.86 5.94 -8.79
CA THR A 298 -6.23 5.87 -9.34
C THR A 298 -7.10 7.07 -8.97
N ASN A 299 -6.96 7.60 -7.75
CA ASN A 299 -7.73 8.77 -7.29
C ASN A 299 -7.17 10.11 -7.79
N LEU A 300 -6.14 10.12 -8.63
CA LEU A 300 -5.59 11.34 -9.25
C LEU A 300 -6.56 11.84 -10.32
N PRO A 301 -7.04 13.09 -10.29
CA PRO A 301 -8.00 13.54 -11.29
C PRO A 301 -7.41 13.59 -12.70
N VAL A 302 -8.27 13.40 -13.71
CA VAL A 302 -7.87 13.47 -15.11
C VAL A 302 -7.34 14.88 -15.42
N ALA A 303 -6.26 14.95 -16.20
CA ALA A 303 -5.58 16.20 -16.59
C ALA A 303 -5.08 17.08 -15.41
N TYR A 304 -4.91 16.51 -14.20
CA TYR A 304 -4.49 17.27 -13.02
C TYR A 304 -2.98 17.59 -12.95
N CYS A 305 -2.17 16.98 -13.82
CA CYS A 305 -0.70 16.98 -13.79
C CYS A 305 -0.07 17.91 -14.84
N ASP A 306 -0.65 19.08 -15.09
CA ASP A 306 -0.06 20.16 -15.90
C ASP A 306 0.41 19.72 -17.31
N GLY A 307 -0.38 18.87 -17.97
CA GLY A 307 -0.09 18.35 -19.32
C GLY A 307 0.71 17.05 -19.35
N TYR A 308 1.26 16.61 -18.22
CA TYR A 308 1.81 15.27 -18.08
C TYR A 308 0.68 14.26 -17.87
N ASP A 309 0.65 13.19 -18.65
CA ASP A 309 -0.35 12.14 -18.57
C ASP A 309 0.21 10.92 -17.81
N PRO A 310 -0.31 10.59 -16.61
CA PRO A 310 0.09 9.41 -15.86
C PRO A 310 0.03 8.09 -16.63
N LYS A 311 -0.92 7.93 -17.55
CA LYS A 311 -1.07 6.72 -18.37
C LYS A 311 0.10 6.49 -19.34
N LYS A 312 0.93 7.51 -19.62
CA LYS A 312 2.18 7.36 -20.38
C LYS A 312 3.29 6.67 -19.60
N TYR A 313 3.22 6.70 -18.27
CA TYR A 313 4.29 6.22 -17.38
C TYR A 313 3.93 4.93 -16.66
N PHE A 314 2.65 4.74 -16.34
CA PHE A 314 2.16 3.61 -15.57
C PHE A 314 0.92 3.00 -16.24
N SER A 315 0.80 1.68 -16.18
CA SER A 315 -0.42 0.98 -16.60
C SER A 315 -1.48 1.13 -15.51
N MET A 316 -2.37 2.10 -15.67
CA MET A 316 -3.38 2.45 -14.66
C MET A 316 -4.68 2.99 -15.27
N ASN A 317 -5.75 2.94 -14.48
CA ASN A 317 -7.02 3.60 -14.76
C ASN A 317 -7.29 4.68 -13.69
N PHE A 318 -7.99 5.73 -14.10
CA PHE A 318 -8.50 6.76 -13.19
C PHE A 318 -9.83 6.31 -12.59
N GLU A 319 -10.14 6.78 -11.39
CA GLU A 319 -11.47 6.60 -10.78
C GLU A 319 -12.57 7.20 -11.66
N GLU A 320 -12.28 8.30 -12.34
CA GLU A 320 -13.20 8.93 -13.31
C GLU A 320 -13.52 8.03 -14.52
N ASP A 321 -12.67 7.06 -14.86
CA ASP A 321 -12.95 6.11 -15.95
C ASP A 321 -14.08 5.12 -15.57
N GLU A 322 -14.41 4.98 -14.28
CA GLU A 322 -15.48 4.12 -13.75
C GLU A 322 -16.82 4.84 -13.61
N ILE A 323 -16.84 6.17 -13.73
CA ILE A 323 -18.04 6.99 -13.58
C ILE A 323 -18.79 7.02 -14.91
N GLU A 324 -19.98 6.43 -14.96
CA GLU A 324 -20.86 6.57 -16.14
C GLU A 324 -21.23 8.05 -16.37
N PRO A 325 -21.33 8.52 -17.63
CA PRO A 325 -21.76 9.86 -17.95
C PRO A 325 -23.12 10.16 -17.29
N TRP A 326 -23.13 11.11 -16.36
CA TRP A 326 -24.31 11.41 -15.53
C TRP A 326 -25.41 12.20 -16.27
N ALA A 327 -25.12 12.70 -17.47
CA ALA A 327 -26.10 13.33 -18.36
C ALA A 327 -25.75 13.04 -19.83
N ASN A 328 -26.72 12.48 -20.55
CA ASN A 328 -26.68 12.26 -22.00
C ASN A 328 -26.94 13.55 -22.77
#